data_AF-A0AAW4RU53-F1
#
_entry.id   AF-A0AAW4RU53-F1
#
_cell.length_a   1.000
_cell.length_b   1.000
_cell.length_c   1.000
_cell.angle_alpha   90.00
_cell.angle_beta   90.00
_cell.angle_gamma   90.00
#
_symmetry.space_group_name_H-M   'P 1'
#
loop_
_entity.id
_entity.type
_entity.pdbx_description
1 polymer ?
#
loop_
_entity_poly.entity_id
_entity_poly.type
_entity_poly.pdbx_seq_one_letter_code
_entity_poly.pdbx_strand_id
1 'polypeptide(L)'
;MPKIEETCTFRFDGLRGGLSVRALTLAVTIADHSVRSDIEIYAQTHWVDGLRFFDCTLDAMVDQASAERSAAISRSLAYIEARGDVFFPWRLKRHIGHPSWVHFDEKADADPVLTPRIPCVQCGAPTNCAATAFCGSCAQLSVGPLSTALAEALRELEQFRRAAARRPSGGG
;
A
#
# COMPACT_ATOMS: atom_id res chain seq x y z
N MET A 1 9.41 -9.26 -37.67
CA MET A 1 9.78 -8.37 -36.56
C MET A 1 9.79 -9.20 -35.28
N PRO A 2 10.90 -9.23 -34.51
CA PRO A 2 10.91 -9.97 -33.25
C PRO A 2 10.04 -9.23 -32.23
N LYS A 3 9.14 -9.95 -31.53
CA LYS A 3 8.39 -9.41 -30.39
C LYS A 3 9.41 -9.15 -29.29
N ILE A 4 9.59 -7.89 -28.89
CA ILE A 4 10.36 -7.54 -27.70
C ILE A 4 9.77 -8.36 -26.56
N GLU A 5 10.58 -9.21 -25.94
CA GLU A 5 10.13 -10.07 -24.85
C GLU A 5 9.63 -9.17 -23.72
N GLU A 6 8.33 -9.24 -23.42
CA GLU A 6 7.67 -8.46 -22.36
C GLU A 6 8.06 -8.96 -20.96
N THR A 7 9.27 -9.47 -20.79
CA THR A 7 9.74 -10.12 -19.56
C THR A 7 11.05 -9.48 -19.12
N CYS A 8 11.03 -8.83 -17.95
CA CYS A 8 12.23 -8.33 -17.28
C CYS A 8 12.84 -9.45 -16.44
N THR A 9 14.10 -9.77 -16.68
CA THR A 9 14.82 -10.75 -15.84
C THR A 9 15.46 -10.06 -14.65
N PHE A 10 15.51 -10.75 -13.51
CA PHE A 10 16.07 -10.21 -12.27
C PHE A 10 16.93 -11.26 -11.55
N ARG A 11 17.77 -10.76 -10.65
CA ARG A 11 18.54 -11.58 -9.73
C ARG A 11 18.57 -10.95 -8.34
N PHE A 12 18.03 -11.64 -7.34
CA PHE A 12 18.02 -11.22 -5.94
C PHE A 12 18.39 -12.42 -5.06
N ASP A 13 19.35 -12.25 -4.14
CA ASP A 13 19.77 -13.26 -3.15
C ASP A 13 19.92 -14.69 -3.72
N GLY A 14 20.55 -14.78 -4.89
CA GLY A 14 20.78 -16.07 -5.58
C GLY A 14 19.62 -16.57 -6.42
N LEU A 15 18.41 -16.04 -6.24
CA LEU A 15 17.24 -16.34 -7.08
C LEU A 15 17.36 -15.63 -8.43
N ARG A 16 17.06 -16.35 -9.51
CA ARG A 16 16.90 -15.81 -10.86
C ARG A 16 15.47 -16.04 -11.33
N GLY A 17 14.88 -15.03 -11.96
CA GLY A 17 13.53 -15.13 -12.47
C GLY A 17 13.25 -14.10 -13.56
N GLY A 18 12.05 -14.19 -14.11
CA GLY A 18 11.50 -13.20 -15.03
C GLY A 18 10.16 -12.70 -14.52
N LEU A 19 9.92 -11.40 -14.61
CA LEU A 19 8.62 -10.77 -14.39
C LEU A 19 8.11 -10.23 -15.71
N SER A 20 6.84 -10.46 -16.02
CA SER A 20 6.22 -9.74 -17.13
C SER A 20 6.21 -8.24 -16.84
N VAL A 21 6.20 -7.39 -17.86
CA VAL A 21 6.10 -5.93 -17.71
C VAL A 21 4.90 -5.56 -16.83
N ARG A 22 3.76 -6.24 -16.99
CA ARG A 22 2.57 -6.01 -16.16
C ARG A 22 2.80 -6.34 -14.69
N ALA A 23 3.47 -7.46 -14.40
CA ALA A 23 3.79 -7.84 -13.02
C ALA A 23 4.79 -6.89 -12.38
N LEU A 24 5.79 -6.43 -13.15
CA LEU A 24 6.75 -5.43 -12.71
C LEU A 24 6.06 -4.09 -12.39
N THR A 25 5.20 -3.60 -13.28
CA THR A 25 4.43 -2.38 -13.03
C THR A 25 3.60 -2.48 -11.77
N LEU A 26 2.90 -3.60 -11.55
CA LEU A 26 2.13 -3.82 -10.34
C LEU A 26 3.00 -3.82 -9.07
N ALA A 27 4.16 -4.49 -9.11
CA ALA A 27 5.08 -4.52 -7.98
C ALA A 27 5.61 -3.13 -7.62
N VAL A 28 5.95 -2.32 -8.63
CA VAL A 28 6.37 -0.93 -8.43
C VAL A 28 5.24 -0.10 -7.82
N THR A 29 4.01 -0.23 -8.31
CA THR A 29 2.85 0.47 -7.75
C THR A 29 2.62 0.10 -6.28
N ILE A 30 2.72 -1.19 -5.93
CA ILE A 30 2.58 -1.64 -4.54
C ILE A 30 3.66 -1.01 -3.66
N ALA A 31 4.92 -1.03 -4.13
CA ALA A 31 6.03 -0.42 -3.40
C ALA A 31 5.84 1.10 -3.22
N ASP A 32 5.47 1.82 -4.29
CA ASP A 32 5.19 3.26 -4.26
C ASP A 32 4.11 3.61 -3.21
N HIS A 33 3.12 2.72 -3.00
CA HIS A 33 2.06 2.90 -2.01
C HIS A 33 2.42 2.42 -0.59
N SER A 34 3.34 1.46 -0.42
CA SER A 34 3.64 0.88 0.90
C SER A 34 4.79 1.58 1.63
N VAL A 35 5.79 2.10 0.92
CA VAL A 35 7.08 2.51 1.51
C VAL A 35 6.95 3.57 2.61
N ARG A 36 6.00 4.50 2.47
CA ARG A 36 5.69 5.48 3.52
C ARG A 36 5.08 4.79 4.73
N SER A 37 4.03 4.01 4.52
CA SER A 37 3.31 3.30 5.57
C SER A 37 4.25 2.40 6.39
N ASP A 38 5.19 1.72 5.73
CA ASP A 38 6.20 0.89 6.40
C ASP A 38 7.04 1.70 7.39
N ILE A 39 7.46 2.91 7.00
CA ILE A 39 8.20 3.81 7.90
C ILE A 39 7.28 4.32 9.02
N GLU A 40 6.05 4.74 8.71
CA GLU A 40 5.13 5.29 9.70
C GLU A 40 4.69 4.28 10.76
N ILE A 41 4.62 2.99 10.40
CA ILE A 41 4.23 1.89 11.30
C ILE A 41 5.40 1.45 12.18
N TYR A 42 6.60 1.35 11.61
CA TYR A 42 7.73 0.73 12.31
C TYR A 42 8.64 1.72 13.02
N ALA A 43 8.76 2.96 12.53
CA ALA A 43 9.64 3.96 13.12
C ALA A 43 9.04 4.59 14.38
N GLN A 44 9.90 4.99 15.33
CA GLN A 44 9.47 5.72 16.51
C GLN A 44 9.06 7.15 16.11
N THR A 45 7.93 7.63 16.62
CA THR A 45 7.43 8.96 16.31
C THR A 45 7.91 10.00 17.33
N HIS A 46 8.43 11.13 16.83
CA HIS A 46 8.82 12.31 17.60
C HIS A 46 8.09 13.54 17.08
N TRP A 47 7.65 14.43 17.97
CA TRP A 47 7.02 15.70 17.60
C TRP A 47 7.98 16.85 17.92
N VAL A 48 8.35 17.61 16.90
CA VAL A 48 9.28 18.75 17.01
C VAL A 48 8.68 19.92 16.26
N ASP A 49 8.49 21.05 16.93
CA ASP A 49 7.94 22.28 16.34
C ASP A 49 6.62 22.09 15.57
N GLY A 50 5.76 21.19 16.06
CA GLY A 50 4.48 20.85 15.42
C GLY A 50 4.59 19.92 14.21
N LEU A 51 5.80 19.53 13.80
CA LEU A 51 6.05 18.55 12.76
C LEU A 51 6.26 17.16 13.36
N ARG A 52 5.73 16.15 12.66
CA ARG A 52 5.91 14.74 13.00
C ARG A 52 7.16 14.20 12.31
N PHE A 53 8.13 13.77 13.10
CA PHE A 53 9.35 13.09 12.68
C PHE A 53 9.29 11.61 13.03
N PHE A 54 9.95 10.80 12.20
CA PHE A 54 10.08 9.37 12.34
C PHE A 54 11.54 9.02 12.54
N ASP A 55 11.89 8.47 13.69
CA ASP A 55 13.23 7.98 13.95
C ASP A 55 13.43 6.62 13.28
N CYS A 56 14.22 6.64 12.21
CA CYS A 56 14.58 5.44 11.47
C CYS A 56 15.75 4.66 12.09
N THR A 57 16.30 5.09 13.24
CA THR A 57 17.26 4.31 14.00
C THR A 57 16.53 3.35 14.93
N LEU A 58 16.41 2.09 14.48
CA LEU A 58 16.01 0.98 15.33
C LEU A 58 17.22 0.12 15.64
N ASP A 59 17.45 -0.13 16.92
CA ASP A 59 18.45 -1.11 17.35
C ASP A 59 17.98 -2.51 16.93
N ALA A 60 18.59 -3.02 15.86
CA ALA A 60 18.29 -4.33 15.31
C ALA A 60 18.75 -5.49 16.22
N MET A 61 19.50 -5.21 17.30
CA MET A 61 20.08 -6.25 18.18
C MET A 61 19.20 -6.61 19.38
N VAL A 62 18.04 -5.97 19.55
CA VAL A 62 17.17 -6.20 20.71
C VAL A 62 16.44 -7.55 20.60
N ASP A 63 15.77 -7.80 19.48
CA ASP A 63 15.06 -9.06 19.20
C ASP A 63 14.80 -9.23 17.70
N GLN A 64 14.33 -10.41 17.30
CA GLN A 64 14.00 -10.74 15.91
C GLN A 64 12.95 -9.81 15.31
N ALA A 65 11.95 -9.40 16.09
CA ALA A 65 10.91 -8.49 15.62
C ALA A 65 11.49 -7.10 15.33
N SER A 66 12.44 -6.62 16.14
CA SER A 66 13.14 -5.36 15.97
C SER A 66 14.08 -5.40 14.76
N ALA A 67 14.73 -6.54 14.52
CA ALA A 67 15.51 -6.77 13.30
C ALA A 67 14.62 -6.71 12.03
N GLU A 68 13.44 -7.32 12.05
CA GLU A 68 12.48 -7.28 10.94
C GLU A 68 11.96 -5.86 10.66
N ARG A 69 11.63 -5.10 11.71
CA ARG A 69 11.22 -3.69 11.63
C ARG A 69 12.34 -2.82 11.06
N SER A 70 13.56 -2.97 11.58
CA SER A 70 14.74 -2.25 11.11
C SER A 70 15.04 -2.55 9.63
N ALA A 71 14.92 -3.81 9.23
CA ALA A 71 15.07 -4.22 7.83
C ALA A 71 13.97 -3.65 6.93
N ALA A 72 12.72 -3.58 7.40
CA ALA A 72 11.63 -2.95 6.66
C ALA A 72 11.87 -1.46 6.42
N ILE A 73 12.21 -0.71 7.46
CA ILE A 73 12.56 0.73 7.36
C ILE A 73 13.73 0.92 6.40
N SER A 74 14.78 0.12 6.53
CA SER A 74 15.97 0.20 5.66
C SER A 74 15.63 -0.05 4.19
N ARG A 75 14.78 -1.05 3.90
CA ARG A 75 14.31 -1.31 2.53
C ARG A 75 13.48 -0.15 1.98
N SER A 76 12.59 0.43 2.78
CA SER A 76 11.76 1.56 2.35
C SER A 76 12.61 2.80 2.06
N LEU A 77 13.59 3.13 2.91
CA LEU A 77 14.50 4.24 2.66
C LEU A 77 15.35 4.01 1.40
N ALA A 78 15.90 2.81 1.22
CA ALA A 78 16.68 2.46 0.03
C ALA A 78 15.82 2.52 -1.25
N TYR A 79 14.56 2.09 -1.17
CA TYR A 79 13.62 2.20 -2.28
C TYR A 79 13.35 3.66 -2.64
N ILE A 80 13.06 4.51 -1.65
CA ILE A 80 12.81 5.94 -1.87
C ILE A 80 14.02 6.62 -2.52
N GLU A 81 15.23 6.31 -2.04
CA GLU A 81 16.48 6.83 -2.60
C GLU A 81 16.69 6.38 -4.06
N ALA A 82 16.48 5.10 -4.35
CA ALA A 82 16.62 4.55 -5.70
C ALA A 82 15.52 5.06 -6.67
N ARG A 83 14.30 5.28 -6.15
CA ARG A 83 13.15 5.76 -6.92
C ARG A 83 13.25 7.26 -7.21
N GLY A 84 13.82 8.01 -6.29
CA GLY A 84 13.89 9.46 -6.30
C GLY A 84 12.60 10.13 -5.85
N ASP A 85 12.72 11.34 -5.29
CA ASP A 85 11.60 12.09 -4.69
C ASP A 85 10.60 12.67 -5.70
N VAL A 86 10.78 12.47 -7.01
CA VAL A 86 9.93 13.10 -8.04
C VAL A 86 8.54 12.44 -8.11
N PHE A 87 8.47 11.12 -7.95
CA PHE A 87 7.26 10.33 -8.22
C PHE A 87 6.25 10.29 -7.07
N PHE A 88 6.70 10.55 -5.84
CA PHE A 88 5.83 10.53 -4.67
C PHE A 88 4.99 11.81 -4.58
N PRO A 89 3.77 11.77 -4.02
CA PRO A 89 2.98 12.97 -3.72
C PRO A 89 3.55 13.78 -2.55
N TRP A 90 4.57 13.24 -1.86
CA TRP A 90 5.27 13.85 -0.74
C TRP A 90 6.79 13.90 -1.01
N ARG A 91 7.53 14.61 -0.16
CA ARG A 91 8.99 14.65 -0.14
C ARG A 91 9.50 14.19 1.21
N LEU A 92 10.55 13.38 1.20
CA LEU A 92 11.24 12.98 2.42
C LEU A 92 12.21 14.10 2.83
N LYS A 93 12.01 14.70 4.00
CA LYS A 93 12.92 15.67 4.61
C LYS A 93 13.60 15.05 5.82
N ARG A 94 14.89 15.35 6.02
CA ARG A 94 15.64 14.92 7.20
C ARG A 94 15.73 16.07 8.21
N HIS A 95 15.66 15.75 9.49
CA HIS A 95 15.90 16.73 10.56
C HIS A 95 17.37 17.16 10.57
N ILE A 96 17.65 18.45 10.79
CA ILE A 96 19.01 18.99 10.69
C ILE A 96 19.95 18.52 11.80
N GLY A 97 19.43 18.34 13.02
CA GLY A 97 20.19 17.87 14.18
C GLY A 97 20.20 16.36 14.37
N HIS A 98 19.29 15.65 13.70
CA HIS A 98 19.12 14.20 13.83
C HIS A 98 18.90 13.60 12.43
N PRO A 99 19.98 13.27 11.69
CA PRO A 99 19.87 12.84 10.29
C PRO A 99 19.03 11.56 10.07
N SER A 100 18.88 10.74 11.12
CA SER A 100 18.03 9.55 11.14
C SER A 100 16.54 9.87 11.21
N TRP A 101 16.18 11.08 11.61
CA TRP A 101 14.79 11.51 11.73
C TRP A 101 14.30 12.05 10.41
N VAL A 102 13.22 11.44 9.92
CA VAL A 102 12.61 11.82 8.65
C VAL A 102 11.21 12.37 8.84
N HIS A 103 10.83 13.28 7.97
CA HIS A 103 9.50 13.88 7.90
C HIS A 103 9.00 13.80 6.47
N PHE A 104 7.72 13.49 6.31
CA PHE A 104 7.06 13.48 5.01
C PHE A 104 6.31 14.79 4.82
N ASP A 105 6.84 15.62 3.91
CA ASP A 105 6.24 16.91 3.54
C ASP A 105 5.36 16.71 2.31
N GLU A 106 4.06 16.99 2.42
CA GLU A 106 3.15 16.87 1.28
C GLU A 106 3.48 17.94 0.22
N LYS A 107 3.55 17.56 -1.05
CA LYS A 107 3.77 18.52 -2.12
C LYS A 107 2.49 19.34 -2.30
N ALA A 108 2.57 20.65 -2.07
CA ALA A 108 1.46 21.59 -2.31
C ALA A 108 0.93 21.51 -3.75
N ASP A 109 1.83 21.20 -4.70
CA ASP A 109 1.55 21.00 -6.12
C ASP A 109 1.60 19.52 -6.51
N ALA A 110 1.03 18.61 -5.70
CA ALA A 110 0.70 17.27 -6.19
C ALA A 110 -0.41 17.42 -7.25
N ASP A 111 0.01 17.90 -8.43
CA ASP A 111 -0.81 18.11 -9.59
C ASP A 111 -1.46 16.75 -9.90
N PRO A 112 -2.80 16.64 -9.92
CA PRO A 112 -3.51 15.38 -10.18
C PRO A 112 -3.24 14.81 -11.59
N VAL A 113 -2.31 15.40 -12.33
CA VAL A 113 -1.85 15.02 -13.67
C VAL A 113 -0.91 13.81 -13.63
N LEU A 114 -0.24 13.51 -12.50
CA LEU A 114 0.71 12.39 -12.38
C LEU A 114 0.17 11.15 -11.65
N THR A 115 -1.07 11.15 -11.15
CA THR A 115 -1.71 9.88 -10.77
C THR A 115 -1.88 9.03 -12.03
N PRO A 116 -1.39 7.78 -12.06
CA PRO A 116 -1.66 6.90 -13.18
C PRO A 116 -3.17 6.82 -13.33
N ARG A 117 -3.68 7.33 -14.46
CA ARG A 117 -5.09 7.25 -14.82
C ARG A 117 -5.37 5.80 -15.15
N ILE A 118 -5.59 4.99 -14.11
CA ILE A 118 -6.00 3.61 -14.27
C ILE A 118 -7.35 3.67 -15.00
N PRO A 119 -7.51 2.99 -16.15
CA PRO A 119 -8.80 2.96 -16.81
C PRO A 119 -9.80 2.25 -15.91
N CYS A 120 -10.99 2.83 -15.75
CA CYS A 120 -12.06 2.21 -15.00
C CYS A 120 -12.35 0.81 -15.57
N VAL A 121 -12.42 -0.19 -14.70
CA VAL A 121 -12.66 -1.59 -15.10
C VAL A 121 -13.99 -1.76 -15.85
N GLN A 122 -14.99 -0.92 -15.57
CA GLN A 122 -16.32 -1.02 -16.15
C GLN A 122 -16.49 -0.27 -17.48
N CYS A 123 -15.92 0.94 -17.61
CA CYS A 123 -16.19 1.82 -18.75
C CYS A 123 -14.93 2.34 -19.47
N GLY A 124 -13.74 2.00 -18.99
CA GLY A 124 -12.47 2.45 -19.56
C GLY A 124 -12.15 3.94 -19.36
N ALA A 125 -13.05 4.71 -18.75
CA ALA A 125 -12.81 6.13 -18.47
C ALA A 125 -11.64 6.30 -17.48
N PRO A 126 -10.82 7.35 -17.62
CA PRO A 126 -9.70 7.60 -16.71
C PRO A 126 -10.23 7.82 -15.29
N THR A 127 -9.73 7.04 -14.32
CA THR A 127 -10.03 7.30 -12.91
C THR A 127 -9.05 8.35 -12.39
N ASN A 128 -9.58 9.30 -11.61
CA ASN A 128 -8.81 10.30 -10.87
C ASN A 128 -8.50 9.84 -9.43
N CYS A 129 -8.90 8.62 -9.06
CA CYS A 129 -8.82 8.11 -7.71
C CYS A 129 -7.96 6.84 -7.70
N ALA A 130 -6.76 6.92 -7.14
CA ALA A 130 -5.83 5.80 -7.01
C ALA A 130 -6.36 4.67 -6.09
N ALA A 131 -7.34 4.98 -5.24
CA ALA A 131 -7.93 4.06 -4.28
C ALA A 131 -9.04 3.15 -4.86
N THR A 132 -9.57 3.44 -6.06
CA THR A 132 -10.73 2.72 -6.60
C THR A 132 -10.54 2.26 -8.04
N ALA A 133 -10.82 0.98 -8.31
CA ALA A 133 -10.81 0.40 -9.66
C ALA A 133 -11.94 0.92 -10.58
N PHE A 134 -12.88 1.68 -10.04
CA PHE A 134 -14.02 2.26 -10.75
C PHE A 134 -13.93 3.79 -10.79
N CYS A 135 -14.40 4.42 -11.87
CA CYS A 135 -14.61 5.86 -11.90
C CYS A 135 -15.78 6.25 -10.99
N GLY A 136 -15.85 7.53 -10.59
CA GLY A 136 -16.88 8.02 -9.66
C GLY A 136 -18.31 7.65 -10.07
N SER A 137 -18.64 7.74 -11.35
CA SER A 137 -19.97 7.36 -11.86
C SER A 137 -20.23 5.86 -11.77
N CYS A 138 -19.27 5.01 -12.17
CA CYS A 138 -19.43 3.55 -12.05
C CYS A 138 -19.41 3.07 -10.60
N ALA A 139 -18.65 3.73 -9.72
CA ALA A 139 -18.67 3.47 -8.29
C ALA A 139 -20.03 3.81 -7.69
N GLN A 140 -20.62 4.97 -8.03
CA GLN A 140 -21.95 5.37 -7.57
C GLN A 140 -23.03 4.39 -8.05
N LEU A 141 -22.93 3.89 -9.28
CA LEU A 141 -23.85 2.90 -9.84
C LEU A 141 -23.73 1.53 -9.15
N SER A 142 -22.58 1.18 -8.58
CA SER A 142 -22.36 -0.10 -7.89
C SER A 142 -22.71 -0.09 -6.41
N VAL A 143 -22.85 1.09 -5.76
CA VAL A 143 -23.22 1.18 -4.33
C VAL A 143 -24.58 0.53 -4.04
N GLY A 144 -25.59 0.75 -4.89
CA GLY A 144 -26.93 0.16 -4.71
C GLY A 144 -26.92 -1.38 -4.69
N PRO A 145 -26.40 -2.02 -5.75
CA PRO A 145 -26.25 -3.48 -5.80
C PRO A 145 -25.41 -4.06 -4.67
N LEU A 146 -24.27 -3.42 -4.33
CA LEU A 146 -23.39 -3.88 -3.26
C LEU A 146 -24.04 -3.79 -1.88
N SER A 147 -24.79 -2.72 -1.61
CA SER A 147 -25.50 -2.55 -0.35
C SER A 147 -26.60 -3.60 -0.15
N THR A 148 -27.29 -3.95 -1.24
CA THR A 148 -28.30 -5.03 -1.25
C THR A 148 -27.64 -6.39 -0.99
N ALA A 149 -26.55 -6.70 -1.70
CA ALA A 149 -25.83 -7.96 -1.54
C ALA A 149 -25.23 -8.11 -0.12
N LEU A 150 -24.71 -7.02 0.46
CA LEU A 150 -24.21 -7.01 1.83
C LEU A 150 -25.32 -7.24 2.86
N ALA A 151 -26.47 -6.58 2.69
CA ALA A 151 -27.63 -6.77 3.57
C ALA A 151 -28.17 -8.20 3.53
N GLU A 152 -28.14 -8.84 2.36
CA GLU A 152 -28.56 -10.24 2.18
C GLU A 152 -27.55 -11.21 2.83
N ALA A 153 -26.25 -11.01 2.60
CA ALA A 153 -25.20 -11.83 3.24
C ALA A 153 -25.23 -11.73 4.78
N LEU A 154 -25.50 -10.54 5.33
CA LEU A 154 -25.66 -10.35 6.78
C LEU A 154 -26.89 -11.08 7.33
N ARG A 155 -28.01 -11.09 6.59
CA ARG A 155 -29.21 -11.87 6.98
C ARG A 155 -28.94 -13.37 6.99
N GLU A 156 -28.22 -13.89 5.99
CA GLU A 156 -27.86 -15.31 5.96
C GLU A 156 -26.97 -15.68 7.15
N LEU A 157 -25.95 -14.86 7.46
CA LEU A 157 -25.09 -15.06 8.63
C LEU A 157 -25.88 -15.07 9.94
N GLU A 158 -26.85 -14.17 10.11
CA GLU A 158 -27.72 -14.17 11.29
C GLU A 158 -28.60 -15.42 11.36
N GLN A 159 -29.13 -15.89 10.23
CA GLN A 159 -29.90 -17.14 10.18
C GLN A 159 -29.03 -18.35 10.55
N PHE A 160 -27.80 -18.43 10.06
CA PHE A 160 -26.84 -19.47 10.44
C PHE A 160 -26.52 -19.41 11.94
N ARG A 161 -26.28 -18.23 12.52
CA ARG A 161 -26.03 -18.07 13.96
C ARG A 161 -27.23 -18.52 14.79
N ARG A 162 -28.46 -18.18 14.38
CA ARG A 162 -29.70 -18.61 15.05
C ARG A 162 -29.94 -20.11 14.92
N ALA A 163 -29.63 -20.72 13.78
CA ALA A 163 -29.72 -22.16 13.58
C ALA A 163 -28.69 -22.93 14.42
N ALA A 164 -27.46 -22.40 14.53
CA ALA A 164 -26.42 -22.95 15.40
C ALA A 164 -26.81 -22.88 16.88
N ALA A 165 -27.46 -21.80 17.31
CA ALA A 165 -27.95 -21.63 18.68
C ALA A 165 -29.16 -22.53 19.04
N ARG A 166 -29.86 -23.08 18.04
CA ARG A 166 -31.02 -23.97 18.23
C ARG A 166 -30.68 -25.45 18.20
N ARG A 167 -29.42 -25.85 18.02
CA ARG A 167 -29.04 -27.26 18.15
C ARG A 167 -29.14 -27.65 19.63
N PRO A 168 -30.07 -28.55 20.02
CA PRO A 168 -30.07 -29.05 21.38
C PRO A 168 -28.77 -29.82 21.59
N SER A 169 -28.13 -29.58 22.74
CA SER A 169 -27.06 -30.41 23.27
C SER A 169 -27.63 -31.79 23.59
N GLY A 170 -27.78 -32.63 22.56
CA GLY A 170 -28.01 -34.06 22.71
C GLY A 170 -26.71 -34.73 23.09
N GLY A 171 -26.43 -34.76 24.39
CA GLY A 171 -25.46 -35.64 25.01
C GLY A 171 -26.19 -36.71 25.81
N GLY A 172 -25.75 -37.96 25.69
CA GLY A 172 -26.16 -39.09 26.53
C GLY A 172 -27.03 -40.10 25.81
#